data_AF-A0A4U9V785-F1
#
_entry.id   AF-A0A4U9V785-F1
#
_cell.length_a   1.000
_cell.length_b   1.000
_cell.length_c   1.000
_cell.angle_alpha   90.00
_cell.angle_beta   90.00
_cell.angle_gamma   90.00
#
_symmetry.space_group_name_H-M   'P 1'
#
loop_
_entity.id
_entity.type
_entity.pdbx_description
1 polymer ?
#
loop_
_entity_poly.entity_id
_entity_poly.type
_entity_poly.pdbx_seq_one_letter_code
_entity_poly.pdbx_strand_id
1 'polypeptide(L)' 'MVLAGAGTLGLGMIGAIKKSGPSKLVVLDLSDDRLALAKEFGADVVLNPLRDDVMAIVKDMTEGYGCDI' A
#
# COMPACT_ATOMS: atom_id res chain seq x y z
N MET A 1 -5.49 -5.24 -2.02
CA MET A 1 -4.27 -5.33 -2.84
C MET A 1 -3.15 -4.56 -2.14
N VAL A 2 -1.96 -5.13 -2.08
CA VAL A 2 -0.80 -4.54 -1.39
C VAL A 2 0.28 -4.20 -2.41
N LEU A 3 0.70 -2.94 -2.43
CA LEU A 3 1.80 -2.46 -3.25
C LEU A 3 3.03 -2.27 -2.37
N ALA A 4 4.04 -3.13 -2.55
CA ALA A 4 5.33 -2.99 -1.90
C ALA A 4 6.26 -2.08 -2.73
N GLY A 5 6.39 -0.83 -2.32
CA GLY A 5 7.24 0.20 -2.91
C GLY A 5 6.44 1.34 -3.56
N ALA A 6 6.54 2.53 -2.98
CA ALA A 6 6.02 3.79 -3.49
C ALA A 6 7.13 4.62 -4.20
N GLY A 7 7.99 3.94 -4.97
CA GLY A 7 8.94 4.62 -5.85
C GLY A 7 8.25 5.34 -7.02
N THR A 8 9.03 5.93 -7.94
CA THR A 8 8.50 6.62 -9.13
C THR A 8 7.56 5.75 -9.97
N LEU A 9 7.85 4.45 -10.08
CA LEU A 9 6.97 3.48 -10.72
C LEU A 9 5.74 3.13 -9.88
N GLY A 10 5.92 2.99 -8.56
CA GLY A 10 4.84 2.67 -7.63
C GLY A 10 3.77 3.76 -7.58
N LEU A 11 4.16 5.04 -7.57
CA LEU A 11 3.24 6.18 -7.58
C LEU A 11 2.36 6.21 -8.84
N GLY A 12 2.94 5.90 -10.01
CA GLY A 12 2.15 5.76 -11.24
C GLY A 12 1.21 4.54 -11.20
N MET A 13 1.65 3.45 -10.57
CA MET A 13 0.85 2.25 -10.40
C MET A 13 -0.34 2.49 -9.47
N ILE A 14 -0.20 3.28 -8.40
CA ILE A 14 -1.29 3.61 -7.46
C ILE A 14 -2.53 4.14 -8.20
N GLY A 15 -2.34 5.07 -9.15
CA GLY A 15 -3.43 5.60 -9.96
C GLY A 15 -4.08 4.54 -10.86
N ALA A 16 -3.28 3.71 -11.52
CA ALA A 16 -3.78 2.61 -12.36
C ALA A 16 -4.54 1.56 -11.54
N ILE A 17 -3.99 1.21 -10.38
CA ILE A 17 -4.55 0.29 -9.41
C ILE A 17 -5.88 0.83 -8.89
N LYS A 18 -5.95 2.09 -8.46
CA LYS A 18 -7.20 2.66 -7.97
C LYS A 18 -8.29 2.63 -9.04
N LYS A 19 -7.92 2.84 -10.30
CA LYS A 19 -8.83 2.72 -11.45
C LYS A 19 -9.29 1.28 -11.70
N SER A 20 -8.52 0.27 -11.30
CA SER A 20 -8.91 -1.15 -11.34
C SER A 20 -10.00 -1.51 -10.32
N GLY A 21 -10.38 -0.59 -9.42
CA GLY A 21 -11.44 -0.78 -8.43
C GLY A 21 -11.15 -1.75 -7.26
N PRO A 22 -9.92 -1.84 -6.73
CA PRO A 22 -9.69 -2.63 -5.52
C PRO A 22 -10.46 -2.02 -4.36
N SER A 23 -11.05 -2.88 -3.53
CA SER A 23 -11.80 -2.48 -2.35
C SER A 23 -10.93 -1.72 -1.34
N LYS A 24 -9.64 -2.09 -1.24
CA LYS A 24 -8.61 -1.40 -0.44
C LYS A 24 -7.24 -1.50 -1.11
N LEU A 25 -6.56 -0.35 -1.22
CA LEU A 25 -5.17 -0.22 -1.66
C LEU A 25 -4.28 0.08 -0.45
N VAL A 26 -3.40 -0.86 -0.13
CA VAL A 26 -2.39 -0.71 0.92
C VAL A 26 -1.04 -0.50 0.25
N VAL A 27 -0.31 0.55 0.65
CA VAL A 27 1.01 0.86 0.11
C VAL A 27 2.06 0.77 1.21
N LEU A 28 3.17 0.13 0.89
CA LEU A 28 4.29 -0.11 1.79
C LEU A 28 5.54 0.57 1.25
N ASP A 29 6.20 1.39 2.06
CA ASP A 29 7.47 2.02 1.70
C ASP A 29 8.25 2.35 2.97
N LEU A 30 9.57 2.43 2.86
CA LEU A 30 10.46 2.78 3.96
C LEU A 30 10.54 4.31 4.16
N SER A 31 10.23 5.09 3.13
CA SER A 31 10.26 6.55 3.14
C SER A 31 8.89 7.14 3.45
N ASP A 32 8.80 7.89 4.54
CA ASP A 32 7.56 8.56 4.95
C ASP A 32 7.10 9.60 3.92
N ASP A 33 8.01 10.28 3.22
CA ASP A 33 7.67 11.22 2.13
C ASP A 33 6.94 10.50 0.98
N ARG A 34 7.39 9.29 0.64
CA ARG A 34 6.75 8.47 -0.40
C ARG A 34 5.41 7.93 0.06
N LEU A 35 5.27 7.57 1.33
CA LEU A 35 4.00 7.18 1.93
C LEU A 35 3.00 8.34 1.93
N ALA A 36 3.45 9.56 2.24
CA ALA A 36 2.61 10.75 2.16
C ALA A 36 2.09 10.98 0.74
N LEU A 37 2.99 10.93 -0.26
CA LEU A 37 2.61 11.00 -1.66
C LEU A 37 1.64 9.87 -2.02
N ALA A 38 1.94 8.61 -1.69
CA ALA A 38 1.06 7.49 -1.97
C ALA A 38 -0.38 7.71 -1.47
N LYS A 39 -0.53 8.32 -0.29
CA LYS A 39 -1.82 8.70 0.27
C LYS A 39 -2.53 9.77 -0.56
N GLU A 40 -1.81 10.79 -1.01
CA GLU A 40 -2.35 11.81 -1.93
C GLU A 40 -2.76 11.22 -3.29
N PHE A 41 -2.02 10.24 -3.79
CA PHE A 41 -2.34 9.53 -5.04
C PHE A 41 -3.53 8.55 -4.91
N GLY A 42 -4.06 8.34 -3.70
CA GLY A 42 -5.26 7.55 -3.46
C GLY A 42 -5.03 6.20 -2.78
N ALA A 43 -3.88 5.98 -2.15
CA ALA A 43 -3.70 4.85 -1.24
C ALA A 43 -4.64 4.98 -0.03
N ASP A 44 -5.37 3.92 0.28
CA ASP A 44 -6.29 3.89 1.42
C ASP A 44 -5.52 3.72 2.73
N VAL A 45 -4.47 2.90 2.70
CA VAL A 45 -3.58 2.65 3.85
C VAL A 45 -2.14 2.74 3.40
N VAL A 46 -1.31 3.37 4.21
CA VAL A 46 0.13 3.53 4.00
C VAL A 46 0.84 3.00 5.24
N LEU A 47 1.86 2.16 5.04
CA LEU A 47 2.53 1.44 6.12
C LEU A 47 4.04 1.51 5.94
N ASN A 48 4.77 1.73 7.03
CA ASN A 48 6.22 1.74 7.03
C ASN A 48 6.76 0.46 7.68
N PRO A 49 7.39 -0.48 6.95
CA PRO A 49 7.93 -1.72 7.52
C PRO A 49 8.98 -1.53 8.62
N LEU A 50 9.60 -0.35 8.72
CA LEU A 50 10.57 -0.05 9.77
C LEU A 50 9.91 0.33 11.10
N ARG A 51 8.65 0.76 11.08
CA ARG A 51 7.92 1.23 12.26
C ARG A 51 6.70 0.37 12.58
N ASP A 52 6.01 -0.09 11.55
CA ASP A 52 4.73 -0.76 11.63
C ASP A 52 4.91 -2.25 11.33
N ASP A 53 4.23 -3.11 12.09
CA ASP A 53 4.20 -4.55 11.81
C ASP A 53 3.27 -4.84 10.61
N VAL A 54 3.84 -4.71 9.43
CA VAL A 54 3.17 -4.93 8.15
C VAL A 54 2.52 -6.31 8.09
N MET A 55 3.18 -7.33 8.61
CA MET A 55 2.68 -8.70 8.56
C MET A 55 1.43 -8.84 9.42
N ALA A 56 1.46 -8.30 10.64
CA ALA A 56 0.28 -8.27 11.51
C ALA A 56 -0.86 -7.47 10.89
N ILE A 57 -0.57 -6.27 10.37
CA ILE A 57 -1.59 -5.36 9.81
C ILE A 57 -2.21 -5.95 8.54
N VAL A 58 -1.40 -6.47 7.61
CA VAL A 58 -1.91 -7.10 6.39
C VAL A 58 -2.74 -8.33 6.73
N LYS A 59 -2.31 -9.14 7.71
CA LYS A 59 -3.06 -10.32 8.15
C LYS A 59 -4.42 -9.94 8.76
N ASP A 60 -4.46 -8.90 9.59
CA ASP A 60 -5.69 -8.37 10.18
C ASP A 60 -6.62 -7.77 9.10
N MET A 61 -6.05 -7.00 8.18
CA MET A 61 -6.79 -6.36 7.09
C MET A 61 -7.32 -7.32 6.03
N THR A 62 -6.68 -8.48 5.87
CA THR A 62 -7.08 -9.49 4.88
C THR A 62 -7.81 -10.68 5.50
N GLU A 63 -8.17 -10.63 6.80
CA GLU A 63 -8.84 -11.72 7.51
C GLU A 63 -8.15 -13.09 7.32
N GLY A 64 -6.82 -13.08 7.15
CA GLY A 64 -6.01 -14.28 6.90
C GLY A 64 -5.90 -14.76 5.45
N TYR A 65 -6.47 -14.04 4.46
CA TYR A 65 -6.36 -14.42 3.04
C TYR A 65 -4.94 -14.29 2.49
N GLY A 66 -4.11 -13.41 3.07
CA GLY A 66 -2.84 -13.03 2.45
C GLY A 66 -3.06 -12.26 1.14
N CYS A 67 -2.10 -11.44 0.74
CA CYS A 67 -2.27 -10.63 -0.47
C CYS A 67 -1.86 -11.39 -1.72
N ASP A 68 -2.77 -11.43 -2.70
CA ASP A 68 -2.46 -11.75 -4.09
C ASP A 68 -1.60 -10.64 -4.72
N ILE A 69 -0.60 -11.06 -5.49
CA ILE A 69 0.45 -10.25 -6.13
C ILE A 69 -0.06 -9.69 -7.46
#